data_AF-F2F1W5-F1
#
_entry.id   AF-F2F1W5-F1
#
_cell.length_a   1.000
_cell.length_b   1.000
_cell.length_c   1.000
_cell.angle_alpha   90.00
_cell.angle_beta   90.00
_cell.angle_gamma   90.00
#
_symmetry.space_group_name_H-M   'P 1'
#
loop_
_entity.id
_entity.type
_entity.pdbx_description
1 polymer ?
#
loop_
_entity_poly.entity_id
_entity_poly.type
_entity_poly.pdbx_seq_one_letter_code
_entity_poly.pdbx_strand_id
1 'polypeptide(L)'
;MGKMSAEDKLAAVERYLNGKESSRTVAADFGISHRHLLTLTNQYQKNGVEAFVRQYTNYTKTFKLDVLNYMTEHGTSLHETAAIFNIAASSSIRKFLFNNKVSYYTQANVYN
;
A
#
# COMPACT_ATOMS: atom_id res chain seq x y z
N MET A 1 19.05 -10.88 7.30
CA MET A 1 19.00 -9.76 6.33
C MET A 1 17.64 -9.09 6.45
N GLY A 2 17.59 -7.85 6.95
CA GLY A 2 16.34 -7.13 7.21
C GLY A 2 15.67 -6.67 5.90
N LYS A 3 14.33 -6.64 5.88
CA LYS A 3 13.60 -6.03 4.76
C LYS A 3 13.89 -4.53 4.73
N MET A 4 14.46 -4.05 3.62
CA MET A 4 14.62 -2.63 3.32
C MET A 4 13.25 -1.92 3.39
N SER A 5 13.19 -0.78 4.09
CA SER A 5 11.97 0.00 4.25
C SER A 5 11.55 0.66 2.92
N ALA A 6 10.33 1.20 2.86
CA ALA A 6 9.86 1.88 1.63
C ALA A 6 10.61 3.21 1.43
N GLU A 7 10.90 3.86 2.54
CA GLU A 7 11.63 5.11 2.67
C GLU A 7 13.07 4.93 2.19
N ASP A 8 13.75 3.87 2.62
CA ASP A 8 15.11 3.57 2.16
C ASP A 8 15.15 3.31 0.66
N LYS A 9 14.15 2.61 0.11
CA LYS A 9 14.08 2.31 -1.33
C LYS A 9 13.90 3.58 -2.15
N LEU A 10 13.03 4.48 -1.68
CA LEU A 10 12.80 5.76 -2.33
C LEU A 10 14.06 6.61 -2.31
N ALA A 11 14.71 6.74 -1.16
CA ALA A 11 15.96 7.49 -1.01
C ALA A 11 17.07 6.95 -1.92
N ALA A 12 17.20 5.63 -2.03
CA ALA A 12 18.18 5.01 -2.92
C ALA A 12 17.92 5.32 -4.40
N VAL A 13 16.65 5.26 -4.83
CA VAL A 13 16.28 5.55 -6.22
C VAL A 13 16.40 7.02 -6.56
N GLU A 14 15.94 7.93 -5.71
CA GLU A 14 16.08 9.38 -5.93
C GLU A 14 17.55 9.80 -6.02
N ARG A 15 18.39 9.25 -5.14
CA ARG A 15 19.83 9.51 -5.14
C ARG A 15 20.50 9.02 -6.43
N TYR A 16 20.09 7.85 -6.94
CA TYR A 16 20.56 7.34 -8.23
C TYR A 16 20.05 8.19 -9.41
N LEU A 17 18.78 8.59 -9.41
CA LEU A 17 18.17 9.39 -10.48
C LEU A 17 18.71 10.83 -10.54
N ASN A 18 19.17 11.38 -9.41
CA ASN A 18 19.84 12.68 -9.35
C ASN A 18 21.21 12.68 -10.05
N GLY A 19 21.70 11.51 -10.50
CA GLY A 19 22.86 11.38 -11.40
C GLY A 19 24.22 11.75 -10.77
N LYS A 20 24.26 12.03 -9.46
CA LYS A 20 25.49 12.45 -8.77
C LYS A 20 26.47 11.30 -8.54
N GLU A 21 25.98 10.06 -8.51
CA GLU A 21 26.76 8.88 -8.12
C GLU A 21 26.43 7.65 -8.95
N SER A 22 27.38 6.73 -9.05
CA SER A 22 27.18 5.48 -9.77
C SER A 22 26.21 4.54 -9.06
N SER A 23 25.51 3.69 -9.81
CA SER A 23 24.61 2.66 -9.25
C SER A 23 25.30 1.73 -8.26
N ARG A 24 26.62 1.51 -8.39
CA ARG A 24 27.39 0.67 -7.46
C ARG A 24 27.64 1.38 -6.13
N THR A 25 27.98 2.66 -6.18
CA THR A 25 28.21 3.49 -4.98
C THR A 25 26.92 3.60 -4.16
N VAL A 26 25.83 3.99 -4.82
CA VAL A 26 24.52 4.13 -4.16
C VAL A 26 24.07 2.78 -3.58
N ALA A 27 24.20 1.69 -4.33
CA ALA A 27 23.77 0.38 -3.82
C ALA A 27 24.59 -0.10 -2.61
N ALA A 28 25.90 0.18 -2.58
CA ALA A 28 26.77 -0.18 -1.47
C ALA A 28 26.36 0.52 -0.16
N ASP A 29 26.01 1.80 -0.23
CA ASP A 29 25.60 2.58 0.94
C ASP A 29 24.30 2.08 1.58
N PHE A 30 23.39 1.56 0.75
CA PHE A 30 22.15 0.94 1.21
C PHE A 30 22.29 -0.57 1.48
N GLY A 31 23.50 -1.14 1.35
CA GLY A 31 23.76 -2.56 1.57
C GLY A 31 23.03 -3.48 0.59
N ILE A 32 22.70 -3.00 -0.61
CA ILE A 32 22.01 -3.76 -1.66
C ILE A 32 22.91 -3.99 -2.88
N SER A 33 22.52 -4.88 -3.78
CA SER A 33 23.23 -5.04 -5.06
C SER A 33 22.82 -3.95 -6.05
N HIS A 34 23.74 -3.52 -6.91
CA HIS A 34 23.44 -2.55 -7.97
C HIS A 34 22.28 -3.01 -8.87
N ARG A 35 22.14 -4.33 -9.10
CA ARG A 35 21.03 -4.90 -9.87
C ARG A 35 19.69 -4.71 -9.14
N HIS A 36 19.67 -4.86 -7.81
CA HIS A 36 18.48 -4.57 -7.01
C HIS A 36 18.11 -3.09 -7.07
N LEU A 37 19.09 -2.18 -7.00
CA LEU A 37 18.87 -0.74 -7.19
C LEU A 37 18.23 -0.43 -8.56
N LEU A 38 18.74 -1.00 -9.65
CA LEU A 38 18.17 -0.80 -10.99
C LEU A 38 16.72 -1.32 -11.08
N THR A 39 16.42 -2.45 -10.43
CA THR A 39 15.04 -2.96 -10.33
C THR A 39 14.13 -1.98 -9.60
N LEU A 40 14.59 -1.41 -8.47
CA LEU A 40 13.83 -0.38 -7.75
C LEU A 40 13.61 0.85 -8.64
N THR A 41 14.63 1.32 -9.36
CA THR A 41 14.50 2.45 -10.28
C THR A 41 13.46 2.18 -11.37
N ASN A 42 13.46 0.99 -11.97
CA ASN A 42 12.45 0.61 -12.97
C ASN A 42 11.04 0.55 -12.39
N GLN A 43 10.90 0.07 -11.16
CA GLN A 43 9.62 0.04 -10.44
C GLN A 43 9.11 1.45 -10.17
N TYR A 44 9.98 2.35 -9.75
CA TYR A 44 9.67 3.76 -9.53
C TYR A 44 9.31 4.50 -10.83
N GLN A 45 10.01 4.25 -11.93
CA GLN A 45 9.67 4.87 -13.21
C GLN A 45 8.29 4.46 -13.73
N LYS A 46 7.84 3.24 -13.41
CA LYS A 46 6.53 2.72 -13.86
C LYS A 46 5.37 3.15 -12.95
N ASN A 47 5.58 3.10 -11.64
CA ASN A 47 4.51 3.23 -10.65
C ASN A 47 4.74 4.40 -9.66
N GLY A 48 5.79 5.20 -9.84
CA GLY A 48 6.17 6.26 -8.92
C GLY A 48 6.50 5.76 -7.51
N VAL A 49 6.23 6.60 -6.51
CA VAL A 49 6.40 6.27 -5.09
C VAL A 49 5.55 5.07 -4.67
N GLU A 50 4.42 4.83 -5.34
CA GLU A 50 3.50 3.71 -5.06
C GLU A 50 4.16 2.35 -5.27
N ALA A 51 5.28 2.28 -6.01
CA ALA A 51 6.05 1.06 -6.20
C ALA A 51 6.68 0.52 -4.91
N PHE A 52 6.92 1.39 -3.92
CA PHE A 52 7.57 1.02 -2.65
C PHE A 52 6.61 1.01 -1.47
N VAL A 53 5.43 1.59 -1.63
CA VAL A 53 4.33 1.43 -0.68
C VAL A 53 3.95 -0.05 -0.65
N ARG A 54 4.07 -0.68 0.53
CA ARG A 54 3.69 -2.10 0.71
C ARG A 54 2.29 -2.31 0.15
N GLN A 55 2.18 -3.17 -0.86
CA GLN A 55 0.90 -3.69 -1.38
C GLN A 55 0.29 -4.69 -0.39
N TYR A 56 -0.03 -4.24 0.82
CA TYR A 56 -1.17 -4.82 1.52
C TYR A 56 -2.34 -3.93 1.17
N THR A 57 -2.90 -4.09 -0.03
CA THR A 57 -4.14 -3.44 -0.51
C THR A 57 -4.57 -2.26 0.36
N ASN A 58 -3.81 -1.17 0.30
CA ASN A 58 -4.02 0.01 1.14
C ASN A 58 -5.17 0.81 0.50
N TYR A 59 -6.35 0.20 0.47
CA TYR A 59 -7.57 0.92 0.17
C TYR A 59 -7.66 2.07 1.16
N THR A 60 -7.79 3.28 0.63
CA THR A 60 -7.90 4.50 1.42
C THR A 60 -9.11 4.36 2.37
N LYS A 61 -9.09 5.08 3.49
CA LYS A 61 -10.23 5.06 4.43
C LYS A 61 -11.53 5.46 3.72
N THR A 62 -11.46 6.44 2.83
CA THR A 62 -12.59 6.89 2.00
C THR A 62 -13.08 5.80 1.07
N PHE A 63 -12.19 5.17 0.29
CA PHE A 63 -12.58 4.07 -0.59
C PHE A 63 -13.23 2.91 0.17
N LYS A 64 -12.69 2.54 1.34
CA LYS A 64 -13.29 1.51 2.20
C LYS A 64 -14.70 1.89 2.64
N LEU A 65 -14.93 3.16 3.00
CA LEU A 65 -16.25 3.65 3.40
C LEU A 65 -17.22 3.65 2.22
N ASP A 66 -16.78 4.10 1.05
CA ASP A 66 -17.61 4.13 -0.16
C ASP A 66 -18.08 2.71 -0.55
N VAL A 67 -17.17 1.73 -0.49
CA VAL A 67 -17.49 0.30 -0.72
C VAL A 67 -18.53 -0.20 0.29
N LEU A 68 -18.42 0.16 1.57
CA LEU A 68 -19.35 -0.29 2.62
C LEU A 68 -20.70 0.43 2.55
N ASN A 69 -20.72 1.71 2.18
CA ASN A 69 -21.93 2.49 1.98
C ASN A 69 -22.71 1.94 0.79
N TYR A 70 -22.03 1.67 -0.33
CA TYR A 70 -22.63 1.04 -1.51
C TYR A 70 -23.30 -0.30 -1.16
N MET A 71 -22.64 -1.14 -0.36
CA MET A 71 -23.24 -2.40 0.12
C MET A 71 -24.52 -2.19 0.93
N THR A 72 -24.55 -1.14 1.74
CA THR A 72 -25.69 -0.84 2.62
C THR A 72 -26.85 -0.26 1.82
N GLU A 73 -26.56 0.62 0.86
CA GLU A 73 -27.54 1.29 0.02
C GLU A 73 -28.17 0.33 -1.01
N HIS A 74 -27.36 -0.55 -1.61
CA HIS A 74 -27.82 -1.46 -2.67
C HIS A 74 -28.07 -2.89 -2.20
N GLY A 75 -27.74 -3.22 -0.94
CA GLY A 75 -27.95 -4.55 -0.37
C GLY A 75 -27.10 -5.65 -1.04
N THR A 76 -25.98 -5.30 -1.66
CA THR A 76 -25.15 -6.23 -2.45
C THR A 76 -24.32 -7.17 -1.57
N SER A 77 -24.07 -8.37 -2.07
CA SER A 77 -23.20 -9.32 -1.39
C SER A 77 -21.72 -8.92 -1.44
N LEU A 78 -20.88 -9.53 -0.59
CA LEU A 78 -19.42 -9.32 -0.60
C LEU A 78 -18.78 -9.66 -1.95
N HIS A 79 -19.33 -10.64 -2.67
CA HIS A 79 -18.79 -11.07 -3.96
C HIS A 79 -19.19 -10.11 -5.08
N GLU A 80 -20.46 -9.70 -5.12
CA GLU A 80 -20.94 -8.71 -6.11
C GLU A 80 -20.23 -7.37 -5.93
N THR A 81 -20.11 -6.91 -4.68
CA THR A 81 -19.40 -5.65 -4.37
C THR A 81 -17.93 -5.74 -4.76
N ALA A 82 -17.28 -6.89 -4.54
CA ALA A 82 -15.89 -7.07 -4.96
C ALA A 82 -15.73 -7.00 -6.49
N ALA A 83 -16.68 -7.55 -7.24
CA ALA A 83 -16.68 -7.44 -8.70
C ALA A 83 -16.91 -5.99 -9.17
N ILE A 84 -17.85 -5.26 -8.56
CA ILE A 84 -18.17 -3.87 -8.90
C ILE A 84 -16.98 -2.94 -8.66
N PHE A 85 -16.30 -3.08 -7.52
CA PHE A 85 -15.17 -2.22 -7.12
C PHE A 85 -13.80 -2.77 -7.54
N ASN A 86 -13.76 -3.81 -8.37
CA ASN A 86 -12.53 -4.48 -8.81
C ASN A 86 -11.58 -4.88 -7.65
N ILE A 87 -12.17 -5.40 -6.57
CA ILE A 87 -11.46 -5.86 -5.39
C ILE A 87 -11.08 -7.33 -5.59
N ALA A 88 -9.78 -7.61 -5.56
CA ALA A 88 -9.23 -8.94 -5.87
C ALA A 88 -9.76 -10.07 -4.96
N ALA A 89 -10.22 -9.75 -3.75
CA ALA A 89 -10.79 -10.74 -2.83
C ALA A 89 -11.95 -10.16 -2.02
N SER A 90 -13.10 -10.83 -2.06
CA SER A 90 -14.26 -10.48 -1.22
C SER A 90 -13.95 -10.52 0.29
N SER A 91 -12.95 -11.31 0.69
CA SER A 91 -12.42 -11.35 2.06
C SER A 91 -11.77 -10.03 2.50
N SER A 92 -11.32 -9.18 1.56
CA SER A 92 -10.83 -7.83 1.87
C SER A 92 -11.95 -6.93 2.38
N ILE A 93 -13.16 -7.03 1.80
CA ILE A 93 -14.34 -6.25 2.23
C ILE A 93 -14.77 -6.67 3.63
N ARG A 94 -14.72 -7.98 3.94
CA ARG A 94 -14.94 -8.49 5.30
C ARG A 94 -13.98 -7.83 6.30
N LYS A 95 -12.71 -7.64 5.95
CA LYS A 95 -11.75 -6.94 6.81
C LYS A 95 -12.09 -5.45 6.99
N PHE A 96 -12.69 -4.79 5.99
CA PHE A 96 -13.15 -3.40 6.15
C PHE A 96 -14.26 -3.30 7.19
N LEU A 97 -15.25 -4.20 7.14
CA LEU A 97 -16.34 -4.28 8.12
C LEU A 97 -15.82 -4.45 9.55
N PHE A 98 -14.90 -5.40 9.78
CA PHE A 98 -14.32 -5.62 11.11
C PHE A 98 -13.56 -4.40 11.60
N ASN A 99 -12.68 -3.83 10.79
CA ASN A 99 -11.89 -2.66 11.18
C ASN A 99 -12.76 -1.43 11.45
N ASN A 100 -13.84 -1.25 10.69
CA ASN A 100 -14.78 -0.15 10.86
C ASN A 100 -15.64 -0.32 12.14
N LYS A 101 -16.17 -1.53 12.40
CA LYS A 101 -16.90 -1.83 13.63
C LYS A 101 -16.02 -1.65 14.88
N VAL A 102 -14.78 -2.15 14.85
CA VAL A 102 -13.82 -1.96 15.96
C VAL A 102 -13.60 -0.48 16.26
N SER A 103 -13.52 0.39 15.24
CA SER A 103 -13.39 1.84 15.45
C SER A 103 -14.56 2.46 16.23
N TYR A 104 -15.80 2.04 15.97
CA TYR A 104 -16.98 2.54 16.71
C TYR A 104 -16.99 2.05 18.16
N TYR A 105 -16.64 0.78 18.40
CA TYR A 105 -16.58 0.23 19.75
C TYR A 105 -15.42 0.79 20.57
N THR A 106 -14.28 1.08 19.95
CA THR A 106 -13.12 1.69 20.63
C THR A 106 -13.38 3.16 21.00
N GLN A 107 -14.11 3.93 20.19
CA GLN A 107 -14.49 5.31 20.55
C GLN A 107 -15.61 5.35 21.60
N ALA A 108 -16.56 4.40 21.58
CA ALA A 108 -17.64 4.32 22.57
C ALA A 108 -17.15 3.95 23.98
N ASN A 109 -16.05 3.19 24.10
CA ASN A 109 -15.48 2.78 25.39
C ASN A 109 -14.49 3.80 26.02
N VAL A 110 -14.25 4.95 25.38
CA VAL A 110 -13.40 6.03 25.93
C VAL A 110 -14.25 7.10 26.65
N TYR A 111 -15.58 7.03 26.56
CA TYR A 111 -16.50 7.96 27.21
C TYR A 111 -17.35 7.34 28.32
N ASN A 112 -16.84 6.30 29.01
CA ASN A 112 -17.47 5.75 30.21
C ASN A 112 -16.43 5.55 31.32
#